data_AF-A0AAW2RKG7-F1
#
_entry.id   AF-A0AAW2RKG7-F1
#
_cell.length_a   1.000
_cell.length_b   1.000
_cell.length_c   1.000
_cell.angle_alpha   90.00
_cell.angle_beta   90.00
_cell.angle_gamma   90.00
#
_symmetry.space_group_name_H-M   'P 1'
#
loop_
_entity.id
_entity.type
_entity.pdbx_description
1 polymer ?
#
loop_
_entity_poly.entity_id
_entity_poly.type
_entity_poly.pdbx_seq_one_letter_code
_entity_poly.pdbx_strand_id
1 'polypeptide(L)' 'MPLKLDEGWNQVQLNLTDLTRRAYGTNYVETLRVQVHASCRLRRIYFSDRLYSEEELPPEFKLYLPMQKA' A
#
# COMPACT_ATOMS: atom_id res chain seq x y z
N MET A 1 7.10 3.52 12.78
CA MET A 1 6.62 4.79 12.22
C MET A 1 5.11 4.83 12.40
N PRO A 2 4.54 5.87 13.04
CA PRO A 2 3.08 5.98 13.16
C PRO A 2 2.47 6.30 11.78
N LEU A 3 1.48 5.51 11.37
CA LEU A 3 0.71 5.76 10.14
C LEU A 3 -0.57 6.51 10.53
N LYS A 4 -0.75 7.71 9.98
CA LYS A 4 -2.02 8.41 10.08
C LYS A 4 -2.94 7.89 8.98
N LEU A 5 -4.12 7.43 9.36
CA LEU A 5 -5.16 6.94 8.44
C LEU A 5 -6.33 7.92 8.49
N ASP A 6 -6.90 8.21 7.32
CA ASP A 6 -8.12 9.01 7.21
C ASP A 6 -9.38 8.14 7.38
N GLU A 7 -10.55 8.76 7.51
CA GLU A 7 -11.81 8.02 7.63
C GLU A 7 -12.17 7.32 6.32
N GLY A 8 -12.42 6.00 6.37
CA GLY A 8 -12.85 5.21 5.22
C GLY A 8 -11.77 4.26 4.67
N TRP A 9 -11.75 4.09 3.35
CA TRP A 9 -10.77 3.25 2.67
C TRP A 9 -9.52 4.06 2.30
N ASN A 10 -8.39 3.69 2.89
CA ASN A 10 -7.10 4.32 2.61
C ASN A 10 -6.22 3.43 1.75
N GLN A 11 -5.52 4.02 0.78
CA GLN A 11 -4.42 3.39 0.08
C GLN A 11 -3.09 3.80 0.74
N VAL A 12 -2.51 2.91 1.54
CA VAL A 12 -1.22 3.15 2.18
C VAL A 12 -0.11 2.66 1.24
N GLN A 13 0.78 3.57 0.86
CA GLN A 13 1.96 3.26 0.05
C GLN A 13 3.21 3.35 0.90
N LEU A 14 4.01 2.28 0.93
CA LEU A 14 5.26 2.22 1.68
C LEU A 14 6.42 2.06 0.70
N ASN A 15 7.24 3.09 0.56
CA ASN A 15 8.45 3.01 -0.24
C ASN A 15 9.54 2.31 0.58
N LEU A 16 9.68 1.00 0.38
CA LEU A 16 10.63 0.17 1.11
C LEU A 16 12.08 0.62 0.89
N THR A 17 12.42 1.07 -0.32
CA THR A 17 13.76 1.55 -0.67
C THR A 17 14.16 2.80 0.10
N ASP A 18 13.27 3.78 0.20
CA ASP A 18 13.53 5.01 0.98
C ASP A 18 13.53 4.72 2.48
N LEU A 19 12.64 3.82 2.94
CA LEU A 19 12.58 3.42 4.35
C LEU A 19 13.86 2.73 4.82
N THR A 20 14.38 1.75 4.07
CA THR A 20 15.64 1.08 4.45
C THR A 20 16.82 2.03 4.38
N ARG A 21 16.85 2.92 3.38
CA ARG A 21 17.93 3.91 3.23
C ARG A 21 17.94 4.92 4.36
N ARG A 22 16.78 5.41 4.80
CA ARG A 22 16.71 6.35 5.93
C ARG A 22 16.94 5.70 7.28
N ALA A 23 16.45 4.47 7.48
CA ALA A 23 16.57 3.79 8.77
C ALA A 23 17.97 3.19 9.00
N TYR A 24 18.59 2.62 7.96
CA TYR A 24 19.82 1.84 8.08
C TYR A 24 20.95 2.30 7.16
N GLY A 25 20.71 3.26 6.26
CA GLY A 25 21.71 3.70 5.27
C GLY A 25 21.98 2.69 4.15
N THR A 26 21.22 1.59 4.09
CA THR A 26 21.41 0.49 3.14
C THR A 26 20.35 0.46 2.05
N ASN A 27 20.70 -0.15 0.92
CA ASN A 27 19.79 -0.32 -0.20
C ASN A 27 18.84 -1.49 0.06
N TYR A 28 17.59 -1.32 -0.34
CA TYR A 28 16.59 -2.38 -0.35
C TYR A 28 16.90 -3.38 -1.46
N VAL A 29 16.83 -4.68 -1.15
CA VAL A 29 17.09 -5.80 -2.08
C VAL A 29 15.84 -6.63 -2.26
N GLU A 30 15.32 -7.20 -1.18
CA GLU A 30 14.13 -8.05 -1.21
C GLU A 30 13.31 -7.94 0.09
N THR A 31 12.01 -8.24 0.00
CA THR A 31 11.14 -8.41 1.16
C THR A 31 10.91 -9.90 1.39
N LEU A 32 11.37 -10.41 2.54
CA LEU A 32 11.22 -11.83 2.90
C LEU A 32 9.81 -12.19 3.40
N ARG A 33 9.16 -11.26 4.12
CA ARG A 33 7.86 -11.52 4.77
C ARG A 33 7.07 -10.24 4.97
N VAL A 34 5.76 -10.33 4.73
CA VAL A 34 4.78 -9.31 5.13
C VAL A 34 3.89 -9.90 6.20
N GLN A 35 3.74 -9.18 7.32
CA GLN A 35 2.83 -9.54 8.40
C GLN A 35 1.80 -8.43 8.56
N VAL A 36 0.53 -8.81 8.64
CA VAL A 36 -0.57 -7.89 8.92
C VAL A 36 -1.26 -8.34 10.20
N HIS A 37 -1.44 -7.39 11.12
CA HIS A 37 -2.08 -7.63 12.41
C HIS A 37 -3.60 -7.41 12.35
N ALA A 38 -4.29 -7.78 13.42
CA ALA A 38 -5.75 -7.67 13.54
C ALA A 38 -6.24 -6.21 13.45
N SER A 39 -7.56 -5.99 13.40
CA SER A 39 -8.23 -4.67 13.30
C SER A 39 -7.99 -3.87 12.02
N CYS A 40 -7.72 -4.53 10.89
CA CYS A 40 -7.69 -3.88 9.58
C CYS A 40 -8.58 -4.61 8.57
N ARG A 41 -9.24 -3.83 7.70
CA ARG A 41 -10.00 -4.37 6.57
C ARG A 41 -9.15 -4.21 5.32
N LEU A 42 -8.56 -5.31 4.87
CA LEU A 42 -7.74 -5.32 3.66
C LEU A 42 -8.63 -5.54 2.44
N ARG A 43 -8.43 -4.72 1.40
CA ARG A 43 -8.99 -5.00 0.07
C ARG A 43 -7.97 -5.72 -0.78
N ARG A 44 -6.75 -5.19 -0.87
CA ARG A 44 -5.65 -5.72 -1.69
C ARG A 44 -4.31 -5.33 -1.11
N ILE A 45 -3.33 -6.22 -1.26
CA ILE A 45 -1.91 -5.98 -1.01
C ILE A 45 -1.19 -6.37 -2.29
N TYR A 46 -0.35 -5.48 -2.81
CA TYR A 46 0.46 -5.74 -3.99
C TYR A 46 1.83 -5.09 -3.84
N PHE A 47 2.83 -5.67 -4.50
CA PHE A 47 4.13 -5.05 -4.66
C PHE A 47 4.18 -4.34 -6.00
N SER A 48 4.77 -3.15 -6.03
CA SER A 48 4.97 -2.37 -7.25
C SER A 48 6.41 -1.88 -7.28
N ASP A 49 7.07 -2.10 -8.41
CA ASP A 49 8.46 -1.65 -8.63
C ASP A 49 8.55 -0.12 -8.80
N ARG A 50 7.44 0.52 -9.21
CA ARG A 50 7.31 1.97 -9.37
C ARG A 50 6.03 2.49 -8.72
N LEU A 51 6.02 3.78 -8.42
CA LEU A 51 4.84 4.49 -7.94
C LEU A 51 3.89 4.69 -9.12
N TYR A 52 3.01 3.71 -9.35
CA TYR A 52 1.96 3.83 -10.35
C TYR A 52 0.85 4.74 -9.82
N SER A 53 0.62 5.86 -10.49
CA SER A 53 -0.55 6.72 -10.26
C SER A 53 -1.82 5.98 -10.70
N GLU A 54 -2.97 6.26 -10.06
CA GLU A 54 -4.27 5.55 -10.28
C GLU A 54 -4.71 5.39 -11.75
N GLU A 55 -4.13 6.16 -12.67
CA GLU A 55 -4.42 6.16 -14.10
C GLU A 55 -3.78 4.99 -14.88
N GLU A 56 -2.66 4.44 -14.40
CA GLU A 56 -1.98 3.30 -15.04
C GLU A 56 -2.38 1.95 -14.43
N LEU A 57 -3.12 1.96 -13.33
CA LEU A 57 -3.61 0.73 -12.72
C LEU A 57 -4.78 0.15 -13.55
N PRO A 58 -4.73 -1.14 -13.92
CA PRO A 58 -5.83 -1.83 -14.59
C PRO A 58 -7.15 -1.61 -13.83
N PRO A 59 -8.31 -1.55 -14.51
CA PRO A 59 -9.61 -1.23 -13.89
C PRO A 59 -10.00 -2.18 -12.74
N GLU A 60 -9.34 -3.32 -12.59
CA GLU A 60 -9.50 -4.16 -11.41
C GLU A 60 -8.97 -3.50 -10.14
N PHE A 61 -7.93 -2.67 -10.18
CA PHE A 61 -7.23 -2.11 -9.02
C PHE A 61 -7.74 -0.75 -8.55
N LYS A 62 -8.58 -0.06 -9.34
CA LYS A 62 -9.22 1.19 -8.90
C LYS A 62 -10.11 0.91 -7.70
N LEU A 63 -10.01 1.79 -6.71
CA LEU A 63 -10.74 1.70 -5.45
C LEU A 63 -12.19 2.14 -5.70
N TYR A 64 -12.97 1.34 -6.43
CA TYR A 64 -14.39 1.60 -6.57
C TYR A 64 -15.03 1.50 -5.19
N LEU A 65 -15.60 2.60 -4.67
CA LEU A 65 -16.60 2.52 -3.62
C LEU A 65 -17.62 1.46 -4.06
N PRO A 66 -18.11 0.60 -3.15
CA PRO A 66 -19.21 -0.29 -3.51
C PRO A 66 -20.33 0.60 -4.03
N MET A 67 -20.70 0.44 -5.31
CA MET A 67 -21.93 1.01 -5.83
C MET A 67 -23.03 0.61 -4.86
N GLN A 68 -23.67 1.58 -4.22
CA GLN A 68 -24.98 1.37 -3.61
C GLN A 68 -25.85 0.77 -4.71
N LYS A 69 -26.11 -0.55 -4.63
CA LYS A 69 -27.23 -1.13 -5.35
C LYS A 69 -28.47 -0.51 -4.73
N ALA A 70 -29.16 0.29 -5.53
CA ALA A 70 -30.54 0.69 -5.26
C ALA A 70 -31.44 -0.55 -5.14
#